data_AF-A0A844GZA5-F1
#
_entry.id   AF-A0A844GZA5-F1
#
_cell.length_a   1.000
_cell.length_b   1.000
_cell.length_c   1.000
_cell.angle_alpha   90.00
_cell.angle_beta   90.00
_cell.angle_gamma   90.00
#
_symmetry.space_group_name_H-M   'P 1'
#
loop_
_entity.id
_entity.type
_entity.pdbx_description
1 polymer ?
#
loop_
_entity_poly.entity_id
_entity_poly.type
_entity_poly.pdbx_seq_one_letter_code
_entity_poly.pdbx_strand_id
1 'polypeptide(L)' 'MIQISQKENKVTKKGRPKGKRSNPDFEQVTAYVRKDTYRQTKIALLNREDKLDFSDLVEQLLNEWLSTQKSENANF' A
#
# COMPACT_ATOMS: atom_id res chain seq x y z
N MET A 1 -21.68 15.81 -39.29
CA MET A 1 -21.99 14.86 -38.21
C MET A 1 -22.23 13.52 -38.88
N ILE A 2 -21.44 12.47 -38.68
CA ILE A 2 -21.31 11.69 -37.43
C ILE A 2 -19.86 11.16 -37.36
N GLN A 3 -19.13 11.45 -36.28
CA GLN A 3 -17.86 10.79 -35.97
C GLN A 3 -18.15 9.45 -35.30
N ILE A 4 -17.88 8.34 -35.99
CA ILE A 4 -17.86 7.01 -35.38
C ILE A 4 -16.49 6.86 -34.71
N SER A 5 -16.44 7.21 -33.42
CA SER A 5 -15.30 6.90 -32.55
C SER A 5 -15.25 5.39 -32.32
N GLN A 6 -14.51 4.69 -33.18
CA GLN A 6 -14.08 3.32 -32.97
C GLN A 6 -13.18 3.29 -31.72
N LYS A 7 -13.77 3.12 -30.54
CA LYS A 7 -13.02 2.85 -29.31
C LYS A 7 -12.56 1.40 -29.39
N GLU A 8 -11.37 1.21 -29.94
CA GLU A 8 -10.70 -0.09 -29.99
C GLU A 8 -10.77 -0.76 -28.61
N ASN A 9 -11.54 -1.84 -28.51
CA ASN A 9 -11.50 -2.74 -27.37
C ASN A 9 -10.16 -3.47 -27.42
N LYS A 10 -9.12 -2.83 -26.88
CA LYS A 10 -7.82 -3.44 -26.66
C LYS A 10 -8.01 -4.50 -25.59
N VAL A 11 -8.25 -5.75 -26.02
CA VAL A 11 -8.26 -6.92 -25.15
C VAL A 11 -6.88 -6.99 -24.49
N THR A 12 -6.77 -6.42 -23.29
CA THR A 12 -5.53 -6.48 -22.52
C THR A 12 -5.33 -7.95 -22.18
N LYS A 13 -4.32 -8.58 -22.77
CA LYS A 13 -3.82 -9.90 -22.35
C LYS A 13 -3.76 -9.86 -20.82
N LYS A 14 -4.54 -10.75 -20.17
CA LYS A 14 -4.71 -10.77 -18.71
C LYS A 14 -3.37 -11.17 -18.09
N GLY A 15 -2.49 -10.19 -17.91
CA GLY A 15 -1.23 -10.34 -17.20
C GLY A 15 -1.47 -10.64 -15.73
N ARG A 16 -0.39 -10.84 -14.97
CA ARG A 16 -0.45 -11.00 -13.51
C ARG A 16 -1.33 -9.90 -12.92
N PRO A 17 -2.23 -10.21 -11.97
CA PRO A 17 -3.10 -9.20 -11.36
C PRO A 17 -2.29 -8.01 -10.87
N LYS A 18 -2.87 -6.82 -11.07
CA LYS A 18 -2.30 -5.55 -10.61
C LYS A 18 -2.09 -5.60 -9.09
N GLY A 19 -0.85 -5.48 -8.64
CA GLY A 19 -0.49 -5.40 -7.22
C GLY A 19 -0.51 -3.95 -6.71
N LYS A 20 -0.13 -3.76 -5.43
CA LYS A 20 -0.07 -2.44 -4.76
C LYS A 20 0.65 -1.38 -5.60
N ARG A 21 1.77 -1.74 -6.25
CA ARG A 21 2.55 -0.85 -7.13
C ARG A 21 1.78 -0.26 -8.32
N SER A 22 0.69 -0.89 -8.74
CA SER A 22 -0.13 -0.47 -9.88
C SER A 22 -1.51 0.06 -9.48
N ASN A 23 -1.76 0.18 -8.17
CA ASN A 23 -2.95 0.79 -7.63
C ASN A 23 -2.65 2.29 -7.38
N PRO A 24 -3.42 3.23 -7.96
CA PRO A 24 -3.21 4.67 -7.76
C PRO A 24 -3.41 5.15 -6.32
N ASP A 25 -4.07 4.36 -5.47
CA ASP A 25 -4.28 4.71 -4.06
C ASP A 25 -3.02 4.49 -3.19
N PHE A 26 -1.98 3.87 -3.74
CA PHE A 26 -0.75 3.54 -3.01
C PHE A 26 0.43 4.37 -3.54
N GLU A 27 1.16 5.02 -2.62
CA GLU A 27 2.43 5.68 -2.90
C GLU A 27 3.60 4.79 -2.46
N GLN A 28 4.64 4.64 -3.32
CA GLN A 28 5.80 3.81 -2.98
C GLN A 28 6.85 4.66 -2.23
N VAL A 29 6.99 4.42 -0.93
CA VAL A 29 7.98 5.11 -0.09
C VAL A 29 9.22 4.26 0.20
N THR A 30 10.37 4.91 0.37
CA THR A 30 11.62 4.27 0.81
C THR A 30 12.09 4.92 2.11
N ALA A 31 12.32 4.11 3.15
CA ALA A 31 12.78 4.57 4.45
C ALA A 31 13.92 3.69 4.97
N TYR A 32 14.82 4.30 5.75
CA TYR A 32 15.88 3.56 6.44
C TYR A 32 15.37 3.03 7.78
N VAL A 33 15.51 1.73 7.98
CA VAL A 33 15.29 1.05 9.26
C VAL A 33 16.53 0.22 9.59
N ARG A 34 16.78 -0.06 10.87
CA ARG A 34 17.89 -0.94 11.26
C ARG A 34 17.68 -2.32 10.66
N LYS A 35 18.76 -2.93 10.15
CA LYS A 35 18.74 -4.24 9.50
C LYS A 35 18.13 -5.32 10.40
N ASP A 36 18.49 -5.32 11.68
CA ASP A 36 17.99 -6.30 12.64
C ASP A 36 16.49 -6.12 12.92
N THR A 37 16.02 -4.88 13.03
CA THR A 37 14.60 -4.56 13.15
C THR A 37 13.84 -5.10 11.95
N TYR A 38 14.27 -4.77 10.73
CA TYR A 38 13.63 -5.27 9.51
C TYR A 38 13.56 -6.81 9.45
N ARG A 39 14.65 -7.48 9.81
CA ARG A 39 14.72 -8.95 9.81
C ARG A 39 13.75 -9.54 10.83
N GLN A 40 13.76 -9.05 12.06
CA GLN A 40 12.90 -9.55 13.13
C GLN A 40 11.42 -9.29 12.82
N THR A 41 11.08 -8.12 12.29
CA THR A 41 9.72 -7.81 11.83
C THR A 41 9.25 -8.81 10.77
N LYS A 42 10.08 -9.12 9.76
CA LYS A 42 9.71 -10.11 8.73
C LYS A 42 9.49 -11.51 9.29
N ILE A 43 10.34 -11.95 10.22
CA ILE A 43 10.15 -13.25 10.89
C ILE A 43 8.85 -13.25 11.68
N ALA A 44 8.58 -12.20 12.44
CA ALA A 44 7.35 -12.06 13.21
C ALA A 44 6.10 -12.10 12.30
N LEU A 45 6.11 -11.40 11.16
CA LEU A 45 5.02 -11.41 10.19
C LEU A 45 4.82 -12.79 9.56
N LEU A 46 5.91 -13.51 9.21
CA LEU A 46 5.81 -14.85 8.63
C LEU A 46 5.18 -15.87 9.60
N ASN A 47 5.38 -15.68 10.90
CA ASN A 47 4.84 -16.57 11.92
C ASN A 47 3.37 -16.30 12.24
N ARG A 48 2.76 -15.25 11.69
CA ARG A 48 1.33 -14.99 11.88
C ARG A 48 0.48 -15.80 10.90
N GLU A 49 -0.73 -16.15 11.34
CA GLU A 49 -1.72 -16.81 10.50
C GLU A 49 -2.42 -15.83 9.53
N ASP A 50 -2.39 -14.52 9.85
CA ASP A 50 -2.87 -13.48 8.96
C ASP A 50 -1.89 -13.24 7.80
N LYS A 51 -2.43 -12.92 6.60
CA LYS A 51 -1.61 -12.65 5.40
C LYS A 51 -1.04 -11.23 5.39
N LEU A 52 -0.72 -10.69 6.58
CA LEU A 52 -0.30 -9.31 6.74
C LEU A 52 1.13 -9.14 6.23
N ASP A 53 1.33 -8.27 5.25
CA ASP A 53 2.66 -7.99 4.71
C ASP A 53 3.31 -6.78 5.39
N PHE A 54 4.59 -6.56 5.10
CA PHE A 54 5.34 -5.46 5.70
C PHE A 54 4.74 -4.08 5.40
N SER A 55 4.18 -3.88 4.20
CA SER A 55 3.54 -2.61 3.84
C SER A 55 2.21 -2.41 4.58
N ASP A 56 1.45 -3.48 4.84
CA ASP A 56 0.25 -3.41 5.67
C ASP A 56 0.59 -3.00 7.11
N LEU A 57 1.68 -3.54 7.67
CA LEU A 57 2.16 -3.14 9.00
C LEU A 57 2.57 -1.66 9.05
N VAL A 58 3.29 -1.20 8.04
CA VAL A 58 3.69 0.22 7.95
C VAL A 58 2.47 1.12 7.84
N GLU A 59 1.49 0.78 7.01
CA GLU A 59 0.24 1.51 6.87
C GLU A 59 -0.52 1.63 8.20
N GLN A 60 -0.61 0.53 8.97
CA GLN A 60 -1.25 0.54 10.29
C GLN A 60 -0.53 1.49 11.27
N LEU A 61 0.80 1.41 11.34
CA LEU A 61 1.60 2.27 12.23
C LEU A 61 1.49 3.75 11.86
N LEU A 62 1.46 4.07 10.56
CA LEU A 62 1.28 5.44 10.08
C LEU A 62 -0.11 5.98 10.40
N ASN A 63 -1.16 5.17 10.23
CA ASN A 63 -2.53 5.56 10.57
C ASN A 63 -2.71 5.76 12.08
N GLU A 64 -2.13 4.87 12.89
CA GLU A 64 -2.11 5.03 14.35
C GLU A 64 -1.40 6.33 14.74
N TRP A 65 -0.22 6.61 14.17
CA TRP A 65 0.49 7.87 14.41
C TRP A 65 -0.33 9.09 13.95
N LEU A 66 -0.94 9.07 12.77
CA LEU A 66 -1.81 10.18 12.32
C LEU A 66 -3.01 10.41 13.24
N SER A 67 -3.54 9.36 13.86
CA SER A 67 -4.64 9.49 14.81
C SER A 67 -4.25 10.29 16.06
N THR A 68 -3.01 10.12 16.55
CA THR A 68 -2.51 10.89 17.70
C THR A 68 -2.35 12.37 17.36
N GLN A 69 -1.92 12.68 16.15
CA GLN A 69 -1.77 14.06 15.69
C GLN A 69 -3.13 14.76 15.54
N LYS A 70 -4.17 14.07 15.07
CA LYS A 70 -5.52 14.65 14.97
C LYS A 70 -6.11 14.95 16.35
N SER A 71 -5.88 14.08 17.34
CA SER A 71 -6.34 14.33 18.71
C SER A 71 -5.65 15.52 19.37
N GLU A 72 -4.38 15.79 19.05
CA GLU A 72 -3.68 16.98 19.55
C GLU A 72 -4.20 18.27 18.92
N ASN A 73 -4.50 18.24 17.60
CA ASN A 73 -4.99 19.42 16.87
C ASN A 73 -6.47 19.75 17.13
N ALA A 74 -7.27 18.81 17.66
CA ALA A 74 -8.68 19.04 17.98
C ALA A 74 -8.90 19.71 19.35
N ASN A 75 -7.84 19.93 20.12
CA ASN A 75 -7.87 20.57 21.45
C ASN A 75 -7.40 22.04 21.43
N PHE A 76 -7.36 22.67 20.25
CA PHE A 76 -7.02 24.09 20.08
C PHE A 76 -8.18 24.87 19.44
#